data_AF-A0A6P7RBI3-F1
#
_entry.id   AF-A0A6P7RBI3-F1
#
_cell.length_a   1.000
_cell.length_b   1.000
_cell.length_c   1.000
_cell.angle_alpha   90.00
_cell.angle_beta   90.00
_cell.angle_gamma   90.00
#
_symmetry.space_group_name_H-M   'P 1'
#
loop_
_entity.id
_entity.type
_entity.pdbx_description
1 polymer ?
#
loop_
_entity_poly.entity_id
_entity_poly.type
_entity_poly.pdbx_seq_one_letter_code
_entity_poly.pdbx_strand_id
1 'polypeptide(L)'
;MACGPWRNAAWPPSLTPPSRMLGPRRPTWPWFSWNAWASSASWDKLAELHGNMFVEECPKCKTQYVRDTVVGTMGLKATGRLCTVAKARGLRACRGELRDTILDWEDSLPDRDLMLADEASRTADLSVTLGTSLQIRPSGNLPLATKRRGGRLVIVNLQPTKHDRQADLRIHGYVDEVMCKLMKHLGLEIPAWDGPCVLDKALPPLPRPVALKAEPPVHLNGAVHVSYKPKPNSPILHRPPKRVKTEAAPS
;
A
#
# COMPACT_ATOMS: atom_id res chain seq x y z
N MET A 1 -13.45 15.14 -20.42
CA MET A 1 -13.95 13.84 -19.92
C MET A 1 -13.23 13.56 -18.62
N ALA A 2 -13.96 13.61 -17.50
CA ALA A 2 -13.41 13.52 -16.15
C ALA A 2 -13.06 12.07 -15.83
N CYS A 3 -11.84 11.81 -15.33
CA CYS A 3 -11.56 10.56 -14.64
C CYS A 3 -12.53 10.47 -13.45
N GLY A 4 -13.35 9.42 -13.42
CA GLY A 4 -14.27 9.18 -12.30
C GLY A 4 -13.51 9.09 -10.97
N PRO A 5 -14.19 9.35 -9.85
CA PRO A 5 -13.55 9.26 -8.54
C PRO A 5 -13.14 7.81 -8.25
N TRP A 6 -11.83 7.60 -8.07
CA TRP A 6 -11.18 6.41 -7.49
C TRP A 6 -11.61 6.08 -6.05
N ARG A 7 -12.74 6.65 -5.59
CA ARG A 7 -13.30 6.48 -4.25
C ARG A 7 -14.27 5.30 -4.15
N ASN A 8 -14.64 4.66 -5.27
CA ASN A 8 -15.63 3.59 -5.28
C ASN A 8 -15.06 2.17 -5.05
N ALA A 9 -13.78 2.04 -4.68
CA ALA A 9 -13.24 0.81 -4.08
C ALA A 9 -13.33 0.83 -2.54
N ALA A 10 -14.15 1.73 -1.97
CA ALA A 10 -14.53 1.67 -0.56
C ALA A 10 -15.72 0.71 -0.40
N TRP A 11 -15.47 -0.33 0.39
CA TRP A 11 -16.40 -1.21 1.10
C TRP A 11 -17.87 -0.76 1.23
N PRO A 12 -18.84 -1.69 1.21
CA PRO A 12 -20.24 -1.37 1.50
C PRO A 12 -20.38 -0.69 2.88
N PRO A 13 -21.29 0.30 3.05
CA PRO A 13 -21.41 1.11 4.26
C PRO A 13 -21.82 0.38 5.55
N SER A 14 -22.03 -0.94 5.50
CA SER A 14 -22.66 -1.72 6.57
C SER A 14 -21.69 -2.35 7.58
N LEU A 15 -20.39 -2.08 7.50
CA LEU A 15 -19.39 -2.57 8.47
C LEU A 15 -18.78 -1.41 9.26
N THR A 16 -19.61 -0.70 10.01
CA THR A 16 -19.14 0.09 11.16
C THR A 16 -18.75 -0.85 12.30
N PRO A 17 -17.52 -0.80 12.85
CA PRO A 17 -17.18 -1.53 14.07
C PRO A 17 -18.05 -1.02 15.23
N PRO A 18 -18.42 -1.89 16.20
CA PRO A 18 -19.31 -1.51 17.29
C PRO A 18 -18.74 -0.34 18.12
N SER A 19 -19.56 0.69 18.31
CA SER A 19 -19.26 1.99 18.95
C SER A 19 -18.89 1.94 20.44
N ARG A 20 -18.32 0.85 20.97
CA ARG A 20 -18.16 0.63 22.42
C ARG A 20 -16.71 0.50 22.93
N MET A 21 -15.72 1.00 22.18
CA MET A 21 -14.32 1.07 22.64
C MET A 21 -13.71 2.46 22.38
N LEU A 22 -14.29 3.51 22.97
CA LEU A 22 -13.70 4.86 22.98
C LEU A 22 -13.22 5.20 24.40
N GLY A 23 -11.93 4.98 24.65
CA GLY A 23 -11.18 5.59 25.76
C GLY A 23 -10.34 6.79 25.25
N PRO A 24 -10.04 7.80 26.08
CA PRO A 24 -9.38 9.02 25.65
C PRO A 24 -7.85 8.81 25.63
N ARG A 25 -7.33 8.12 24.61
CA ARG A 25 -5.92 8.20 24.23
C ARG A 25 -5.85 8.28 22.71
N ARG A 26 -5.10 9.27 22.23
CA ARG A 26 -4.91 9.59 20.80
C ARG A 26 -4.60 8.31 20.03
N PRO A 27 -5.46 7.86 19.10
CA PRO A 27 -5.15 6.66 18.34
C PRO A 27 -4.31 7.07 17.13
N THR A 28 -3.00 6.96 17.26
CA THR A 28 -2.11 6.84 16.11
C THR A 28 -2.13 5.38 15.67
N TRP A 29 -3.14 5.00 14.87
CA TRP A 29 -3.15 3.71 14.19
C TRP A 29 -1.98 3.65 13.21
N PRO A 30 -1.12 2.61 13.23
CA PRO A 30 -0.16 2.39 12.17
C PRO A 30 -0.89 1.93 10.91
N TRP A 31 -0.86 2.82 9.92
CA TRP A 31 -1.07 2.64 8.50
C TRP A 31 -1.02 1.19 8.01
N PHE A 32 -2.18 0.72 7.55
CA PHE A 32 -2.41 -0.57 6.90
C PHE A 32 -1.59 -0.73 5.62
N SER A 33 -1.15 -1.96 5.36
CA SER A 33 -0.44 -2.35 4.15
C SER A 33 -1.31 -2.14 2.90
N TRP A 34 -0.90 -1.22 2.03
CA TRP A 34 -0.77 -1.34 0.56
C TRP A 34 -1.86 -2.07 -0.26
N ASN A 35 -3.13 -1.72 -0.09
CA ASN A 35 -4.23 -2.38 -0.82
C ASN A 35 -4.90 -1.52 -1.92
N ALA A 36 -4.14 -0.74 -2.69
CA ALA A 36 -4.69 -0.01 -3.84
C ALA A 36 -4.35 -0.63 -5.21
N TRP A 37 -3.37 -1.54 -5.28
CA TRP A 37 -3.00 -2.27 -6.52
C TRP A 37 -3.34 -3.78 -6.47
N ALA A 38 -3.92 -4.24 -5.36
CA ALA A 38 -4.21 -5.66 -5.13
C ALA A 38 -5.40 -6.20 -5.95
N SER A 39 -6.24 -5.34 -6.54
CA SER A 39 -7.46 -5.79 -7.22
C SER A 39 -7.23 -6.63 -8.49
N SER A 40 -5.99 -6.69 -8.99
CA SER A 40 -5.60 -7.54 -10.14
C SER A 40 -4.15 -8.02 -10.09
N ALA A 41 -3.48 -7.87 -8.94
CA ALA A 41 -2.12 -8.37 -8.77
C ALA A 41 -2.18 -9.88 -8.50
N SER A 42 -1.30 -10.63 -9.15
CA SER A 42 -1.21 -12.07 -8.91
C SER A 42 -0.38 -12.39 -7.67
N TRP A 43 -0.76 -13.44 -6.94
CA TRP A 43 -0.12 -13.83 -5.68
C TRP A 43 1.37 -14.19 -5.83
N ASP A 44 1.77 -14.71 -7.00
CA ASP A 44 3.17 -15.00 -7.33
C ASP A 44 4.02 -13.75 -7.59
N LYS A 45 3.41 -12.57 -7.70
CA LYS A 45 4.08 -11.26 -7.89
C LYS A 45 3.80 -10.29 -6.75
N LEU A 46 3.16 -10.75 -5.68
CA LEU A 46 2.83 -9.95 -4.50
C LEU A 46 3.59 -10.48 -3.27
N ALA A 47 4.03 -9.55 -2.42
CA ALA A 47 4.60 -9.85 -1.11
C ALA A 47 3.82 -9.08 -0.03
N GLU A 48 3.03 -9.78 0.77
CA GLU A 48 2.16 -9.21 1.81
C GLU A 48 2.87 -9.18 3.16
N LEU A 49 3.84 -8.27 3.30
CA LEU A 49 4.76 -8.24 4.44
C LEU A 49 4.08 -8.09 5.81
N HIS A 50 2.89 -7.49 5.89
CA HIS A 50 2.17 -7.25 7.15
C HIS A 50 0.87 -8.05 7.28
N GLY A 51 0.69 -9.05 6.40
CA GLY A 51 -0.50 -9.88 6.36
C GLY A 51 -1.68 -9.27 5.64
N ASN A 52 -2.74 -10.07 5.54
CA ASN A 52 -3.97 -9.75 4.87
C ASN A 52 -5.17 -10.24 5.69
N MET A 53 -6.15 -9.35 5.90
CA MET A 53 -7.31 -9.61 6.76
C MET A 53 -8.26 -10.69 6.21
N PHE A 54 -8.13 -11.04 4.93
CA PHE A 54 -8.86 -12.12 4.26
C PHE A 54 -8.11 -13.43 4.25
N VAL A 55 -6.85 -13.46 4.70
CA VAL A 55 -6.00 -14.64 4.62
C VAL A 55 -5.78 -15.23 5.99
N GLU A 56 -6.01 -16.53 6.07
CA GLU A 56 -5.58 -17.36 7.18
C GLU A 56 -4.66 -18.48 6.69
N GLU A 57 -3.67 -18.85 7.52
CA GLU A 57 -2.65 -19.83 7.19
C GLU A 57 -2.71 -21.02 8.16
N CYS A 58 -2.48 -22.22 7.64
CA CYS A 58 -2.27 -23.38 8.47
C CYS A 58 -0.81 -23.42 8.99
N PRO A 59 -0.56 -23.36 10.31
CA PRO A 59 0.80 -23.40 10.85
C PRO A 59 1.50 -24.75 10.61
N LYS A 60 0.75 -25.83 10.34
CA LYS A 60 1.29 -27.19 10.11
C LYS A 60 1.79 -27.40 8.68
N CYS A 61 1.01 -27.01 7.68
CA CYS A 61 1.31 -27.27 6.26
C CYS A 61 1.52 -26.00 5.43
N LYS A 62 1.43 -24.82 6.03
CA LYS A 62 1.65 -23.50 5.42
C LYS A 62 0.70 -23.16 4.27
N THR A 63 -0.36 -23.93 4.09
CA THR A 63 -1.43 -23.61 3.14
C THR A 63 -2.20 -22.40 3.62
N GLN A 64 -2.30 -21.40 2.74
CA GLN A 64 -3.07 -20.19 2.93
C GLN A 64 -4.47 -20.36 2.32
N TYR A 65 -5.45 -19.72 2.95
CA TYR A 65 -6.84 -19.67 2.50
C TYR A 65 -7.27 -18.22 2.39
N VAL A 66 -7.58 -17.78 1.18
CA VAL A 66 -8.20 -16.47 0.94
C VAL A 66 -9.71 -16.62 1.13
N ARG A 67 -10.29 -15.74 1.94
CA ARG A 67 -11.71 -15.70 2.27
C ARG A 67 -12.40 -14.52 1.57
N ASP A 68 -13.69 -14.64 1.36
CA ASP A 68 -14.58 -13.57 0.89
C ASP A 68 -14.88 -12.55 1.99
N THR A 69 -14.84 -12.98 3.25
CA THR A 69 -15.00 -12.13 4.44
C THR A 69 -13.74 -12.10 5.30
N VAL A 70 -13.63 -11.08 6.15
CA VAL A 70 -12.52 -10.93 7.08
C VAL A 70 -12.41 -12.14 8.02
N VAL A 71 -11.19 -12.59 8.30
CA VAL A 71 -10.90 -13.81 9.08
C VAL A 71 -11.35 -13.72 10.54
N GLY A 72 -11.41 -12.50 11.10
CA GLY A 72 -12.03 -12.19 12.40
C GLY A 72 -11.06 -12.06 13.59
N THR A 73 -9.76 -12.32 13.40
CA THR A 73 -8.72 -12.18 14.43
C THR A 73 -7.51 -11.40 13.91
N MET A 74 -6.62 -10.99 14.83
CA MET A 74 -5.37 -10.29 14.53
C MET A 74 -4.27 -10.74 15.51
N GLY A 75 -3.01 -10.68 15.08
CA GLY A 75 -1.84 -11.03 15.90
C GLY A 75 -1.54 -12.54 15.84
N LEU A 76 -1.66 -13.14 14.65
CA LEU A 76 -1.36 -14.55 14.39
C LEU A 76 -2.14 -15.52 15.30
N LYS A 77 -3.39 -15.18 15.60
CA LYS A 77 -4.26 -15.92 16.53
C LYS A 77 -5.07 -16.98 15.80
N ALA A 78 -5.48 -17.99 16.55
CA ALA A 78 -6.36 -19.05 16.05
C ALA A 78 -7.72 -18.48 15.61
N THR A 79 -8.17 -18.87 14.43
CA THR A 79 -9.41 -18.38 13.82
C THR A 79 -10.62 -19.27 14.14
N GLY A 80 -10.39 -20.41 14.79
CA GLY A 80 -11.39 -21.45 15.09
C GLY A 80 -11.68 -22.41 13.91
N ARG A 81 -11.10 -22.17 12.73
CA ARG A 81 -11.23 -23.06 11.57
C ARG A 81 -10.08 -24.06 11.49
N LEU A 82 -10.30 -25.18 10.79
CA LEU A 82 -9.33 -26.24 10.60
C LEU A 82 -8.92 -26.37 9.14
N CYS A 83 -7.64 -26.67 8.91
CA CYS A 83 -7.09 -26.93 7.59
C CYS A 83 -7.69 -28.20 6.95
N THR A 84 -8.14 -28.07 5.71
CA THR A 84 -8.83 -29.10 4.94
C THR A 84 -7.93 -29.86 3.97
N VAL A 85 -6.68 -29.42 3.78
CA VAL A 85 -5.71 -30.06 2.86
C VAL A 85 -5.54 -31.54 3.21
N ALA A 86 -5.70 -32.40 2.20
CA ALA A 86 -5.42 -33.83 2.31
C ALA A 86 -3.91 -34.07 2.49
N LYS A 87 -3.52 -34.90 3.47
CA LYS A 87 -2.11 -35.29 3.63
C LYS A 87 -1.69 -36.21 2.48
N ALA A 88 -0.39 -36.26 2.19
CA ALA A 88 0.20 -37.00 1.07
C ALA A 88 -0.23 -38.48 0.93
N ARG A 89 -0.59 -39.16 2.04
CA ARG A 89 -1.08 -40.55 2.03
C ARG A 89 -2.60 -40.68 1.88
N GLY A 90 -3.32 -39.59 1.62
CA GLY A 90 -4.78 -39.55 1.37
C GLY A 90 -5.69 -39.89 2.56
N LEU A 91 -5.17 -40.54 3.61
CA LEU A 91 -5.97 -41.13 4.67
C LEU A 91 -6.63 -40.13 5.61
N ARG A 92 -6.08 -38.91 5.80
CA ARG A 92 -6.64 -37.87 6.68
C ARG A 92 -6.28 -36.46 6.21
N ALA A 93 -7.17 -35.49 6.47
CA ALA A 93 -6.88 -34.07 6.33
C ALA A 93 -5.83 -33.58 7.34
N CYS A 94 -5.20 -32.44 7.06
CA CYS A 94 -4.20 -31.79 7.91
C CYS A 94 -4.75 -31.49 9.31
N ARG A 95 -5.95 -30.87 9.38
CA ARG A 95 -6.63 -30.46 10.62
C ARG A 95 -5.73 -29.63 11.55
N GLY A 96 -4.82 -28.83 10.98
CA GLY A 96 -4.15 -27.76 11.74
C GLY A 96 -5.12 -26.61 11.99
N GLU A 97 -5.09 -26.05 13.20
CA GLU A 97 -5.87 -24.86 13.54
C GLU A 97 -5.34 -23.67 12.73
N LEU A 98 -6.21 -23.08 11.92
CA LEU A 98 -5.85 -21.95 11.07
C LEU A 98 -5.62 -20.70 11.93
N ARG A 99 -4.68 -19.86 11.48
CA ARG A 99 -4.34 -18.60 12.14
C ARG A 99 -4.45 -17.44 11.16
N ASP A 100 -4.82 -16.26 11.64
CA ASP A 100 -4.74 -15.05 10.81
C ASP A 100 -3.28 -14.73 10.45
N THR A 101 -3.09 -13.89 9.42
CA THR A 101 -1.76 -13.48 8.96
C THR A 101 -1.36 -12.08 9.43
N ILE A 102 -2.21 -11.41 10.22
CA ILE A 102 -1.98 -10.03 10.66
C ILE A 102 -0.93 -10.04 11.77
N LEU A 103 0.16 -9.32 11.53
CA LEU A 103 1.26 -9.19 12.48
C LEU A 103 0.91 -8.23 13.61
N ASP A 104 1.28 -8.58 14.84
CA ASP A 104 1.42 -7.66 15.97
C ASP A 104 2.81 -7.00 15.94
N TRP A 105 3.05 -6.06 16.85
CA TRP A 105 4.27 -5.23 16.87
C TRP A 105 5.57 -6.02 17.02
N GLU A 106 5.52 -7.14 17.73
CA GLU A 106 6.68 -7.98 18.07
C GLU A 106 6.86 -9.14 17.08
N ASP A 107 5.91 -9.33 16.17
CA ASP A 107 5.95 -10.44 15.21
C ASP A 107 6.99 -10.19 14.12
N SER A 108 7.65 -11.26 13.71
CA SER A 108 8.54 -11.24 12.56
C SER A 108 7.73 -11.22 11.25
N LEU A 109 8.27 -10.56 10.22
CA LEU A 109 7.66 -10.61 8.88
C LEU A 109 7.70 -12.05 8.32
N PRO A 110 6.75 -12.44 7.47
CA PRO A 110 6.76 -13.73 6.79
C PRO A 110 8.02 -13.87 5.90
N ASP A 111 8.83 -14.89 6.17
CA ASP A 111 10.12 -15.11 5.50
C ASP A 111 10.01 -15.18 3.98
N ARG A 112 9.02 -15.93 3.46
CA ARG A 112 8.78 -16.07 2.02
C ARG A 112 8.61 -14.71 1.35
N ASP A 113 7.67 -13.92 1.85
CA ASP A 113 7.29 -12.64 1.27
C ASP A 113 8.41 -11.60 1.45
N LEU A 114 9.10 -11.62 2.59
CA LEU A 114 10.27 -10.76 2.81
C LEU A 114 11.42 -11.10 1.85
N MET A 115 11.72 -12.38 1.65
CA MET A 115 12.74 -12.83 0.71
C MET A 115 12.41 -12.43 -0.73
N LEU A 116 11.16 -12.65 -1.16
CA LEU A 116 10.69 -12.26 -2.49
C LEU A 116 10.80 -10.74 -2.70
N ALA A 117 10.36 -9.95 -1.71
CA ALA A 117 10.41 -8.50 -1.78
C ALA A 117 11.84 -7.96 -1.78
N ASP A 118 12.73 -8.54 -0.96
CA ASP A 118 14.14 -8.17 -0.92
C ASP A 118 14.87 -8.51 -2.22
N GLU A 119 14.66 -9.71 -2.77
CA GLU A 119 15.21 -10.11 -4.06
C GLU A 119 14.76 -9.16 -5.17
N ALA A 120 13.44 -8.94 -5.32
CA ALA A 120 12.90 -8.03 -6.32
C ALA A 120 13.46 -6.61 -6.17
N SER A 121 13.56 -6.10 -4.94
CA SER A 121 14.13 -4.77 -4.68
C SER A 121 15.60 -4.69 -5.05
N ARG A 122 16.37 -5.76 -4.78
CA ARG A 122 17.79 -5.86 -5.13
C ARG A 122 18.05 -6.06 -6.63
N THR A 123 17.11 -6.62 -7.38
CA THR A 123 17.29 -6.79 -8.84
C THR A 123 16.73 -5.64 -9.65
N ALA A 124 15.87 -4.80 -9.05
CA ALA A 124 15.26 -3.67 -9.73
C ALA A 124 16.30 -2.60 -10.12
N ASP A 125 16.09 -2.01 -11.29
CA ASP A 125 16.73 -0.79 -11.76
C ASP A 125 15.94 0.48 -11.37
N LEU A 126 14.67 0.31 -10.98
CA LEU A 126 13.77 1.36 -10.52
C LEU A 126 12.85 0.84 -9.41
N SER A 127 12.79 1.57 -8.29
CA SER A 127 11.82 1.36 -7.23
C SER A 127 10.93 2.59 -7.10
N VAL A 128 9.62 2.37 -7.05
CA VAL A 128 8.61 3.43 -6.89
C VAL A 128 7.79 3.16 -5.63
N THR A 129 7.72 4.12 -4.71
CA THR A 129 6.92 4.01 -3.48
C THR A 129 5.71 4.94 -3.56
N LEU A 130 4.49 4.45 -3.26
CA LEU A 130 3.24 5.17 -3.55
C LEU A 130 2.33 5.34 -2.32
N GLY A 131 2.59 6.32 -1.43
CA GLY A 131 1.77 6.53 -0.22
C GLY A 131 2.29 5.88 1.06
N THR A 132 3.61 5.72 1.23
CA THR A 132 4.27 5.19 2.46
C THR A 132 5.14 6.27 3.07
N SER A 133 5.16 6.34 4.41
CA SER A 133 6.14 7.14 5.15
C SER A 133 7.53 6.47 5.23
N LEU A 134 7.64 5.20 4.85
CA LEU A 134 8.84 4.35 4.87
C LEU A 134 9.46 4.16 6.26
N GLN A 135 8.67 4.30 7.32
CA GLN A 135 9.18 4.30 8.70
C GLN A 135 9.42 2.89 9.27
N ILE A 136 8.52 1.95 8.94
CA ILE A 136 8.52 0.58 9.47
C ILE A 136 9.65 -0.23 8.85
N ARG A 137 10.39 -0.97 9.68
CA ARG A 137 11.48 -1.83 9.24
C ARG A 137 11.10 -3.31 9.38
N PRO A 138 11.60 -4.18 8.49
CA PRO A 138 12.48 -3.89 7.35
C PRO A 138 11.77 -3.34 6.10
N SER A 139 10.43 -3.37 6.02
CA SER A 139 9.65 -3.04 4.81
C SER A 139 10.01 -1.69 4.15
N GLY A 140 10.09 -0.62 4.94
CA GLY A 140 10.42 0.72 4.46
C GLY A 140 11.85 0.89 3.97
N ASN A 141 12.76 -0.05 4.29
CA ASN A 141 14.14 -0.03 3.79
C ASN A 141 14.31 -0.77 2.46
N LEU A 142 13.35 -1.57 2.02
CA LEU A 142 13.43 -2.35 0.78
C LEU A 142 13.76 -1.49 -0.45
N PRO A 143 13.13 -0.30 -0.66
CA PRO A 143 13.46 0.56 -1.80
C PRO A 143 14.91 1.07 -1.81
N LEU A 144 15.61 1.07 -0.66
CA LEU A 144 17.02 1.43 -0.60
C LEU A 144 17.92 0.31 -1.11
N ALA A 145 17.45 -0.94 -1.17
CA ALA A 145 18.20 -2.04 -1.77
C ALA A 145 18.44 -1.79 -3.28
N THR A 146 17.43 -1.27 -3.98
CA THR A 146 17.52 -0.81 -5.37
C THR A 146 18.60 0.25 -5.53
N LYS A 147 18.58 1.29 -4.68
CA LYS A 147 19.56 2.39 -4.73
C LYS A 147 20.98 1.94 -4.49
N ARG A 148 21.19 1.03 -3.53
CA ARG A 148 22.52 0.48 -3.22
C ARG A 148 23.15 -0.29 -4.38
N ARG A 149 22.34 -0.73 -5.36
CA ARG A 149 22.79 -1.44 -6.56
C ARG A 149 22.79 -0.57 -7.82
N GLY A 150 22.72 0.75 -7.66
CA GLY A 150 22.79 1.71 -8.76
C GLY A 150 21.46 1.98 -9.47
N GLY A 151 20.36 1.36 -9.02
CA GLY A 151 19.03 1.68 -9.51
C GLY A 151 18.51 3.03 -8.98
N ARG A 152 17.34 3.44 -9.46
CA ARG A 152 16.69 4.71 -9.11
C ARG A 152 15.55 4.51 -8.10
N LEU A 153 15.28 5.53 -7.30
CA LEU A 153 14.22 5.56 -6.31
C LEU A 153 13.31 6.77 -6.56
N VAL A 154 12.03 6.51 -6.77
CA VAL A 154 10.98 7.52 -6.89
C VAL A 154 10.05 7.39 -5.69
N ILE A 155 9.78 8.52 -5.02
CA ILE A 155 8.86 8.58 -3.88
C ILE A 155 7.67 9.46 -4.24
N VAL A 156 6.47 8.89 -4.20
CA VAL A 156 5.20 9.59 -4.34
C VAL A 156 4.48 9.54 -3.00
N ASN A 157 4.39 10.67 -2.31
CA ASN A 157 3.69 10.74 -1.03
C ASN A 157 3.28 12.18 -0.71
N LEU A 158 2.17 12.37 0.02
CA LEU A 158 1.74 13.71 0.45
C LEU A 158 2.63 14.28 1.56
N GLN A 159 3.15 13.41 2.43
CA GLN A 159 3.94 13.76 3.60
C GLN A 159 5.42 13.42 3.38
N PRO A 160 6.34 14.07 4.12
CA PRO A 160 7.75 13.67 4.14
C PRO A 160 7.90 12.19 4.50
N THR A 161 8.87 11.52 3.89
CA THR A 161 9.20 10.11 4.16
C THR A 161 10.55 9.99 4.84
N LYS A 162 10.79 8.84 5.48
CA LYS A 162 12.07 8.54 6.14
C LYS A 162 13.27 8.62 5.19
N HIS A 163 13.05 8.36 3.89
CA HIS A 163 14.11 8.20 2.89
C HIS A 163 14.07 9.27 1.78
N ASP A 164 13.48 10.44 2.06
CA ASP A 164 13.38 11.53 1.08
C ASP A 164 14.73 11.97 0.50
N ARG A 165 15.80 11.90 1.29
CA ARG A 165 17.16 12.32 0.87
C ARG A 165 17.78 11.35 -0.12
N GLN A 166 17.32 10.11 -0.16
CA GLN A 166 17.83 9.06 -1.02
C GLN A 166 17.09 8.99 -2.36
N ALA A 167 15.95 9.67 -2.52
CA ALA A 167 15.15 9.62 -3.74
C ALA A 167 15.77 10.43 -4.88
N ASP A 168 15.73 9.88 -6.10
CA ASP A 168 16.07 10.59 -7.34
C ASP A 168 14.95 11.55 -7.76
N LEU A 169 13.70 11.19 -7.46
CA LEU A 169 12.53 11.99 -7.73
C LEU A 169 11.55 11.90 -6.56
N ARG A 170 11.06 13.05 -6.12
CA ARG A 170 10.01 13.18 -5.10
C ARG A 170 8.82 13.90 -5.70
N ILE A 171 7.64 13.28 -5.58
CA ILE A 171 6.38 13.84 -6.06
C ILE A 171 5.45 13.98 -4.86
N HIS A 172 5.17 15.23 -4.47
CA HIS A 172 4.21 15.53 -3.41
C HIS A 172 2.82 15.75 -4.02
N GLY A 173 1.98 14.71 -4.01
CA GLY A 173 0.65 14.76 -4.59
C GLY A 173 -0.17 13.51 -4.26
N TYR A 174 -1.45 13.55 -4.62
CA TYR A 174 -2.33 12.38 -4.52
C TYR A 174 -1.86 11.30 -5.51
N VAL A 175 -1.68 10.08 -5.03
CA VAL A 175 -1.21 8.94 -5.84
C VAL A 175 -2.12 8.73 -7.05
N ASP A 176 -3.44 8.83 -6.88
CA ASP A 176 -4.41 8.67 -7.97
C ASP A 176 -4.15 9.66 -9.12
N GLU A 177 -3.91 10.93 -8.82
CA GLU A 177 -3.62 11.94 -9.84
C GLU A 177 -2.32 11.68 -10.58
N VAL A 178 -1.29 11.26 -9.84
CA VAL A 178 0.03 10.93 -10.39
C VAL A 178 -0.08 9.71 -11.31
N MET A 179 -0.75 8.65 -10.85
CA MET A 179 -0.93 7.42 -11.62
C MET A 179 -1.81 7.64 -12.85
N CYS A 180 -2.89 8.43 -12.75
CA CYS A 180 -3.70 8.79 -13.92
C CYS A 180 -2.87 9.48 -15.01
N LYS A 181 -2.05 10.46 -14.63
CA LYS A 181 -1.17 11.16 -15.57
C LYS A 181 -0.12 10.22 -16.15
N LEU A 182 0.49 9.38 -15.32
CA LEU A 182 1.49 8.39 -15.76
C LEU A 182 0.89 7.42 -16.78
N MET A 183 -0.28 6.84 -16.50
CA MET A 183 -0.95 5.91 -17.41
C MET A 183 -1.29 6.59 -18.74
N LYS A 184 -1.75 7.84 -18.72
CA LYS A 184 -1.95 8.65 -19.94
C LYS A 184 -0.65 8.86 -20.72
N HIS A 185 0.46 9.13 -20.05
CA HIS A 185 1.77 9.28 -20.70
C HIS A 185 2.29 7.96 -21.28
N LEU A 186 1.99 6.83 -20.64
CA LEU A 186 2.34 5.50 -21.13
C LEU A 186 1.41 4.99 -22.25
N GLY A 187 0.33 5.71 -22.56
CA GLY A 187 -0.69 5.25 -23.50
C GLY A 187 -1.43 4.00 -23.02
N LEU A 188 -1.51 3.80 -21.70
CA LEU A 188 -2.19 2.67 -21.08
C LEU A 188 -3.53 3.11 -20.50
N GLU A 189 -4.58 2.35 -20.81
CA GLU A 189 -5.87 2.51 -20.16
C GLU A 189 -5.86 1.85 -18.78
N ILE A 190 -6.68 2.39 -17.88
CA ILE A 190 -6.87 1.85 -16.55
C ILE A 190 -8.07 0.90 -16.63
N PRO A 191 -7.89 -0.40 -16.34
CA PRO A 191 -8.96 -1.37 -16.49
C PRO A 191 -10.10 -1.11 -15.49
N ALA A 192 -11.32 -1.48 -15.89
CA ALA A 192 -12.44 -1.53 -14.97
C ALA A 192 -12.26 -2.65 -13.93
N TRP A 193 -12.89 -2.49 -12.77
CA TRP A 193 -12.85 -3.50 -11.71
C TRP A 193 -14.12 -4.35 -11.75
N ASP A 194 -13.96 -5.65 -11.97
CA ASP A 194 -15.06 -6.62 -12.11
C ASP A 194 -15.51 -7.24 -10.77
N GLY A 195 -14.94 -6.81 -9.65
CA GLY A 195 -15.22 -7.34 -8.33
C GLY A 195 -14.05 -8.13 -7.71
N PRO A 196 -14.25 -8.71 -6.52
CA PRO A 196 -13.22 -9.49 -5.83
C PRO A 196 -12.85 -10.76 -6.64
N CYS A 197 -11.57 -10.90 -6.97
CA CYS A 197 -11.04 -12.04 -7.70
C CYS A 197 -9.66 -12.41 -7.12
N VAL A 198 -9.36 -13.70 -7.05
CA VAL A 198 -8.08 -14.23 -6.59
C VAL A 198 -7.34 -14.80 -7.79
N LEU A 199 -6.19 -14.21 -8.13
CA LEU A 199 -5.34 -14.68 -9.22
C LEU A 199 -4.04 -15.25 -8.67
N ASP A 200 -3.94 -16.57 -8.56
CA ASP A 200 -2.76 -17.21 -7.95
C ASP A 200 -1.46 -16.95 -8.72
N LYS A 201 -1.54 -16.91 -10.06
CA LYS A 201 -0.38 -16.77 -10.96
C LYS A 201 -0.58 -15.69 -11.98
N ALA A 202 0.49 -14.97 -12.31
CA ALA A 202 0.49 -13.95 -13.34
C ALA A 202 0.07 -14.52 -14.69
N LEU A 203 -0.84 -13.82 -15.37
CA LEU A 203 -1.15 -14.10 -16.77
C LEU A 203 0.03 -13.68 -17.67
N PRO A 204 0.15 -14.25 -18.88
CA PRO A 204 1.14 -13.81 -19.86
C PRO A 204 1.05 -12.29 -20.11
N PRO A 205 2.18 -11.59 -20.33
CA PRO A 205 2.17 -10.15 -20.56
C PRO A 205 1.32 -9.76 -21.78
N LEU A 206 0.47 -8.75 -21.61
CA LEU A 206 -0.27 -8.15 -22.70
C LEU A 206 0.65 -7.29 -23.60
N PRO A 207 0.30 -7.12 -24.89
CA PRO A 207 1.00 -6.19 -25.76
C PRO A 207 1.06 -4.79 -25.15
N ARG A 208 2.23 -4.16 -25.15
CA ARG A 208 2.41 -2.78 -24.68
C ARG A 208 2.43 -1.81 -25.86
N PRO A 209 1.93 -0.57 -25.68
CA PRO A 209 2.16 0.49 -26.64
C PRO A 209 3.66 0.64 -26.93
N VAL A 210 4.00 0.98 -28.17
CA VAL A 210 5.39 1.23 -28.56
C VAL A 210 5.96 2.31 -27.65
N ALA A 211 7.14 2.04 -27.08
CA ALA A 211 7.80 2.99 -26.21
C ALA A 211 7.94 4.34 -26.93
N LEU A 212 7.41 5.40 -26.33
CA LEU A 212 7.68 6.75 -26.79
C LEU A 212 9.19 6.94 -26.84
N LYS A 213 9.71 7.49 -27.94
CA LYS A 213 11.14 7.85 -28.02
C LYS A 213 11.45 8.74 -26.82
N ALA A 214 12.37 8.31 -25.98
CA ALA A 214 12.79 9.10 -24.84
C ALA A 214 13.36 10.42 -25.37
N GLU A 215 12.72 11.53 -25.01
CA GLU A 215 13.34 12.84 -25.17
C GLU A 215 14.61 12.88 -24.30
N PRO A 216 15.70 13.53 -24.76
CA PRO A 216 16.91 13.64 -23.97
C PRO A 216 16.60 14.26 -22.60
N PRO A 217 17.30 13.85 -21.53
CA PRO A 217 17.00 14.30 -20.19
C PRO A 217 17.13 15.83 -20.11
N VAL A 218 16.01 16.52 -19.95
CA VAL A 218 15.99 17.93 -19.57
C VAL A 218 16.53 17.98 -18.14
N HIS A 219 17.72 18.56 -17.95
CA HIS A 219 18.26 18.86 -16.63
C HIS A 219 17.31 19.83 -15.91
N LEU A 220 16.37 19.28 -15.12
CA LEU A 220 15.55 20.05 -14.18
C LEU A 220 16.41 20.42 -12.98
N ASN A 221 17.33 21.37 -13.17
CA ASN A 221 17.99 22.05 -12.06
C ASN A 221 16.97 22.99 -11.41
N GLY A 222 16.30 22.50 -10.36
CA GLY A 222 15.46 23.32 -9.50
C GLY A 222 14.31 22.54 -8.88
N ALA A 223 14.08 22.75 -7.59
CA ALA A 223 12.85 22.34 -6.95
C ALA A 223 11.67 22.97 -7.73
N VAL A 224 10.89 22.15 -8.42
CA VAL A 224 9.69 22.61 -9.12
C VAL A 224 8.66 22.95 -8.04
N HIS A 225 8.69 24.19 -7.57
CA HIS A 225 7.58 24.78 -6.81
C HIS A 225 6.47 25.06 -7.82
N VAL A 226 5.55 24.11 -8.00
CA VAL A 226 4.31 24.37 -8.75
C VAL A 226 3.47 25.33 -7.92
N SER A 227 3.60 26.63 -8.20
CA SER A 227 2.72 27.65 -7.62
C SER A 227 1.34 27.51 -8.27
N TYR A 228 0.36 27.04 -7.50
CA TYR A 228 -1.02 26.97 -7.92
C TYR A 228 -1.55 28.41 -8.02
N LYS A 229 -1.74 28.94 -9.24
CA LYS A 229 -2.52 30.18 -9.43
C LYS A 229 -3.99 29.83 -9.28
N PRO A 230 -4.71 30.32 -8.26
CA PRO A 230 -6.15 30.09 -8.15
C PRO A 230 -6.88 30.80 -9.30
N LYS A 231 -7.89 30.13 -9.87
CA LYS A 231 -8.76 30.69 -10.92
C LYS A 231 -9.50 31.93 -10.38
N PRO A 232 -9.71 32.98 -11.18
CA PRO A 232 -10.47 34.15 -10.77
C PRO A 232 -11.96 33.80 -10.81
N ASN A 233 -12.55 33.70 -9.62
CA ASN A 233 -13.98 33.63 -9.27
C ASN A 233 -14.30 32.43 -8.39
N SER A 234 -14.07 32.59 -7.09
CA SER A 234 -14.77 31.85 -6.04
C SER A 234 -14.90 32.78 -4.83
N PRO A 235 -16.05 32.80 -4.14
CA PRO A 235 -16.38 33.83 -3.15
C PRO A 235 -15.49 33.71 -1.90
N ILE A 236 -15.08 34.87 -1.39
CA ILE A 236 -14.21 35.04 -0.22
C ILE A 236 -14.94 34.55 1.03
N LEU A 237 -14.48 33.44 1.63
CA LEU A 237 -14.88 33.07 2.99
C LEU A 237 -14.01 33.86 3.98
N HIS A 238 -14.61 34.81 4.69
CA HIS A 238 -13.94 35.54 5.77
C HIS A 238 -13.49 34.57 6.89
N ARG A 239 -12.21 34.65 7.25
CA ARG A 239 -11.62 33.91 8.37
C ARG A 239 -11.88 34.68 9.68
N PRO A 240 -12.41 34.06 10.74
CA PRO A 240 -12.57 34.74 12.02
C PRO A 240 -11.20 34.97 12.70
N PRO A 241 -11.03 36.07 13.47
CA PRO A 241 -9.75 36.43 14.06
C PRO A 241 -9.29 35.47 15.16
N LYS A 242 -7.97 35.27 15.23
CA LYS A 242 -7.27 34.42 16.21
C LYS A 242 -7.41 34.99 17.62
N ARG A 243 -7.85 34.16 18.57
CA ARG A 243 -7.85 34.45 20.01
C ARG A 243 -6.40 34.39 20.53
N VAL A 244 -5.88 35.52 20.98
CA VAL A 244 -4.57 35.64 21.65
C VAL A 244 -4.73 35.13 23.10
N LYS A 245 -3.85 34.23 23.53
CA LYS A 245 -3.69 33.86 24.95
C LYS A 245 -2.76 34.88 25.60
N THR A 246 -3.23 35.56 26.63
CA THR A 246 -2.42 36.37 27.54
C THR A 246 -1.77 35.46 28.58
N GLU A 247 -0.44 35.55 28.72
CA GLU A 247 0.30 35.05 29.87
C GLU A 247 0.08 35.98 31.06
N ALA A 248 -0.16 35.40 32.25
CA ALA A 248 -0.24 36.13 33.50
C ALA A 248 1.19 36.36 34.04
N ALA A 249 1.49 37.61 34.40
CA ALA A 249 2.70 37.99 35.13
C ALA A 249 2.55 37.67 36.63
N PRO A 250 3.65 37.42 37.35
CA PRO A 250 3.62 37.01 38.75
C PRO A 250 3.44 38.19 39.70
N SER A 251 2.76 37.93 40.82
CA SER A 251 2.76 38.71 42.07
C SER A 251 3.00 37.76 43.23
#